data_AF-A0A8T6NTF5-F1
#
_entry.id   AF-A0A8T6NTF5-F1
#
_cell.length_a   1.000
_cell.length_b   1.000
_cell.length_c   1.000
_cell.angle_alpha   90.00
_cell.angle_beta   90.00
_cell.angle_gamma   90.00
#
_symmetry.space_group_name_H-M   'P 1'
#
loop_
_entity.id
_entity.type
_entity.pdbx_description
1 polymer ?
#
loop_
_entity_poly.entity_id
_entity_poly.type
_entity_poly.pdbx_seq_one_letter_code
_entity_poly.pdbx_strand_id
1 'polypeptide(L)'
;MYQGQENYDRLDLDTLSNVLMDPTNKLENHRSALSVLAKQPALERTRRLQQVVMSFVRHPGRYDGSLMEEVVNLLATDPDPDATLSLIELLPEVAGTALPGNTPLNEEFREYFYAALLTRQNDQDLDVWGDMLPQFSAMQLAAIVVDPQAEPVVEAIDPLTLLDRCPEPERTRALFTVIEGIVHHRGNTQHLQTAVKLLKNSYNDAAKAAGVERLAAQWESARKAGQKSAVGVLEKILGLLDTQPRTPPERLMGKRPWAP
;
A
#
# COMPACT_ATOMS: atom_id res chain seq x y z
N MET A 1 24.78 -3.13 33.27
CA MET A 1 24.78 -1.81 33.93
C MET A 1 23.91 -0.87 33.10
N TYR A 2 22.82 -0.39 33.70
CA TYR A 2 21.72 0.36 33.09
C TYR A 2 21.98 1.88 33.01
N GLN A 3 23.19 2.32 32.66
CA GLN A 3 23.52 3.76 32.67
C GLN A 3 22.89 4.57 31.52
N GLY A 4 22.34 3.91 30.49
CA GLY A 4 21.61 4.58 29.41
C GLY A 4 20.17 4.91 29.76
N GLN A 5 19.44 3.98 30.36
CA GLN A 5 17.98 4.05 30.50
C GLN A 5 17.51 5.15 31.47
N GLU A 6 18.24 5.36 32.59
CA GLU A 6 17.93 6.42 33.57
C GLU A 6 17.98 7.84 32.98
N ASN A 7 18.74 8.04 31.89
CA ASN A 7 18.79 9.33 31.19
C ASN A 7 17.56 9.53 30.28
N TYR A 8 17.00 8.46 29.72
CA TYR A 8 15.81 8.52 28.86
C TYR A 8 14.52 8.69 29.67
N ASP A 9 14.46 8.13 30.89
CA ASP A 9 13.29 8.28 31.78
C ASP A 9 12.98 9.75 32.13
N ARG A 10 13.95 10.65 31.95
CA ARG A 10 13.82 12.09 32.25
C ARG A 10 13.51 12.96 31.02
N LEU A 11 13.52 12.37 29.82
CA LEU A 11 13.26 13.10 28.58
C LEU A 11 11.76 13.31 28.41
N ASP A 12 11.40 14.46 27.85
CA ASP A 12 10.02 14.71 27.42
C ASP A 12 9.66 13.86 26.18
N LEU A 13 8.36 13.76 25.91
CA LEU A 13 7.81 12.93 24.83
C LEU A 13 8.28 13.37 23.44
N ASP A 14 8.50 14.67 23.21
CA ASP A 14 8.99 15.16 21.92
C ASP A 14 10.42 14.71 21.71
N THR A 15 11.26 14.82 22.73
CA THR A 15 12.65 14.36 22.68
C THR A 15 12.73 12.85 22.46
N LEU A 16 11.91 12.05 23.17
CA LEU A 16 11.86 10.59 22.96
C LEU A 16 11.45 10.23 21.53
N SER A 17 10.44 10.92 20.98
CA SER A 17 9.98 10.72 19.61
C SER A 17 11.07 11.09 18.60
N ASN A 18 11.78 12.20 18.82
CA ASN A 18 12.89 12.63 17.97
C ASN A 18 14.04 11.64 17.95
N VAL A 19 14.32 10.99 19.10
CA VAL A 19 15.34 9.93 19.15
C VAL A 19 14.94 8.77 18.22
N LEU A 20 13.67 8.34 18.28
CA LEU A 20 13.12 7.26 17.43
C LEU A 20 13.06 7.63 15.95
N MET A 21 12.79 8.89 15.62
CA MET A 21 12.69 9.39 14.26
C MET A 21 14.04 9.78 13.64
N ASP A 22 15.14 9.75 14.40
CA ASP A 22 16.48 10.01 13.86
C ASP A 22 17.17 8.68 13.54
N PRO A 23 17.36 8.34 12.25
CA PRO A 23 17.99 7.08 11.83
C PRO A 23 19.49 7.02 12.15
N THR A 24 20.12 8.13 12.51
CA THR A 24 21.56 8.17 12.83
C THR A 24 21.85 7.70 14.26
N ASN A 25 20.83 7.60 15.10
CA ASN A 25 20.96 7.09 16.46
C ASN A 25 21.27 5.59 16.46
N LYS A 26 21.98 5.15 17.51
CA LYS A 26 22.25 3.73 17.74
C LYS A 26 20.96 3.00 18.13
N LEU A 27 20.82 1.74 17.70
CA LEU A 27 19.67 0.89 18.03
C LEU A 27 19.40 0.79 19.54
N GLU A 28 20.43 0.78 20.37
CA GLU A 28 20.30 0.78 21.85
C GLU A 28 19.59 2.02 22.38
N ASN A 29 19.85 3.18 21.77
CA ASN A 29 19.20 4.44 22.11
C ASN A 29 17.74 4.43 21.66
N HIS A 30 17.46 3.89 20.48
CA HIS A 30 16.09 3.70 20.01
C HIS A 30 15.31 2.78 20.95
N ARG A 31 15.84 1.61 21.31
CA ARG A 31 15.22 0.68 22.25
C ARG A 31 14.98 1.30 23.63
N SER A 32 15.94 2.08 24.12
CA SER A 32 15.80 2.80 25.39
C SER A 32 14.65 3.81 25.31
N ALA A 33 14.60 4.64 24.26
CA ALA A 33 13.53 5.60 24.06
C ALA A 33 12.16 4.92 23.89
N LEU A 34 12.10 3.82 23.14
CA LEU A 34 10.89 3.04 22.91
C LEU A 34 10.36 2.42 24.21
N SER A 35 11.25 1.89 25.05
CA SER A 35 10.90 1.34 26.37
C SER A 35 10.28 2.37 27.30
N VAL A 36 10.72 3.63 27.23
CA VAL A 36 10.13 4.74 28.01
C VAL A 36 8.79 5.16 27.42
N LEU A 37 8.69 5.25 26.08
CA LEU A 37 7.45 5.59 25.38
C LEU A 37 6.35 4.55 25.61
N ALA A 38 6.70 3.26 25.69
CA ALA A 38 5.75 2.18 25.94
C ALA A 38 4.98 2.33 27.28
N LYS A 39 5.59 2.99 28.27
CA LYS A 39 5.01 3.21 29.60
C LYS A 39 4.08 4.43 29.68
N GLN A 40 3.99 5.22 28.62
CA GLN A 40 3.20 6.45 28.60
C GLN A 40 1.69 6.15 28.46
N PRO A 41 0.81 7.13 28.75
CA PRO A 41 -0.62 6.99 28.51
C PRO A 41 -0.92 6.64 27.04
N ALA A 42 -1.93 5.81 26.81
CA ALA A 42 -2.25 5.23 25.50
C ALA A 42 -2.38 6.29 24.39
N LEU A 43 -3.19 7.33 24.61
CA LEU A 43 -3.40 8.40 23.63
C LEU A 43 -2.10 9.05 23.13
N GLU A 44 -1.22 9.44 24.05
CA GLU A 44 0.06 10.05 23.69
C GLU A 44 1.00 9.04 23.04
N ARG A 45 1.09 7.82 23.60
CA ARG A 45 1.91 6.72 23.06
C ARG A 45 1.52 6.42 21.61
N THR A 46 0.25 6.18 21.34
CA THR A 46 -0.29 5.82 20.02
C THR A 46 0.04 6.89 18.99
N ARG A 47 -0.25 8.16 19.30
CA ARG A 47 0.06 9.29 18.41
C ARG A 47 1.54 9.39 18.06
N ARG A 48 2.43 9.18 19.03
CA ARG A 48 3.89 9.22 18.79
C ARG A 48 4.38 8.02 18.00
N LEU A 49 3.92 6.82 18.32
CA LEU A 49 4.27 5.62 17.56
C LEU A 49 3.81 5.74 16.10
N GLN A 50 2.63 6.30 15.85
CA GLN A 50 2.17 6.58 14.48
C GLN A 50 3.12 7.53 13.73
N GLN A 51 3.57 8.61 14.37
CA GLN A 51 4.55 9.53 13.78
C GLN A 51 5.88 8.84 13.46
N VAL A 52 6.33 7.95 14.34
CA VAL A 52 7.55 7.15 14.14
C VAL A 52 7.39 6.23 12.93
N VAL A 53 6.28 5.50 12.81
CA VAL A 53 6.01 4.66 11.63
C VAL A 53 5.96 5.49 10.34
N MET A 54 5.35 6.67 10.36
CA MET A 54 5.38 7.59 9.21
C MET A 54 6.80 8.03 8.83
N SER A 55 7.69 8.18 9.81
CA SER A 55 9.10 8.47 9.54
C SER A 55 9.79 7.29 8.84
N PHE A 56 9.47 6.05 9.22
CA PHE A 56 9.96 4.85 8.55
C PHE A 56 9.52 4.80 7.09
N VAL A 57 8.24 5.05 6.83
CA VAL A 57 7.67 5.11 5.47
C VAL A 57 8.35 6.18 4.60
N ARG A 58 8.64 7.35 5.17
CA ARG A 58 9.28 8.47 4.45
C ARG A 58 10.77 8.25 4.19
N HIS A 59 11.43 7.41 4.98
CA HIS A 59 12.85 7.13 4.86
C HIS A 59 13.14 5.62 4.86
N PRO A 60 12.66 4.87 3.84
CA PRO A 60 12.89 3.43 3.76
C PRO A 60 14.38 3.09 3.75
N GLY A 61 14.74 1.99 4.41
CA GLY A 61 16.12 1.49 4.47
C GLY A 61 17.07 2.28 5.38
N ARG A 62 16.57 3.30 6.11
CA ARG A 62 17.38 4.05 7.09
C ARG A 62 17.25 3.54 8.52
N TYR A 63 16.29 2.66 8.79
CA TYR A 63 16.00 2.15 10.12
C TYR A 63 16.28 0.65 10.20
N ASP A 64 16.56 0.19 11.42
CA ASP A 64 16.72 -1.23 11.72
C ASP A 64 15.35 -1.94 11.69
N GLY A 65 15.27 -3.10 11.02
CA GLY A 65 14.01 -3.84 10.88
C GLY A 65 13.41 -4.27 12.22
N SER A 66 14.24 -4.67 13.19
CA SER A 66 13.74 -5.08 14.51
C SER A 66 13.13 -3.92 15.29
N LEU A 67 13.69 -2.71 15.16
CA LEU A 67 13.08 -1.51 15.73
C LEU A 67 11.72 -1.22 15.09
N MET A 68 11.64 -1.34 13.77
CA MET A 68 10.40 -1.06 13.03
C MET A 68 9.29 -2.03 13.46
N GLU A 69 9.60 -3.31 13.60
CA GLU A 69 8.68 -4.33 14.13
C GLU A 69 8.29 -4.05 15.58
N GLU A 70 9.24 -3.73 16.46
CA GLU A 70 8.97 -3.42 17.87
C GLU A 70 7.97 -2.24 18.02
N VAL A 71 8.09 -1.20 17.19
CA VAL A 71 7.16 -0.05 17.17
C VAL A 71 5.75 -0.47 16.73
N VAL A 72 5.64 -1.24 15.65
CA VAL A 72 4.34 -1.73 15.15
C VAL A 72 3.70 -2.70 16.15
N ASN A 73 4.50 -3.56 16.79
CA ASN A 73 4.03 -4.48 17.82
C ASN A 73 3.40 -3.75 19.00
N LEU A 74 3.99 -2.61 19.42
CA LEU A 74 3.42 -1.79 20.48
C LEU A 74 2.06 -1.20 20.11
N LEU A 75 1.85 -0.81 18.85
CA LEU A 75 0.54 -0.39 18.37
C LEU A 75 -0.45 -1.57 18.31
N ALA A 76 -0.03 -2.72 17.76
CA ALA A 76 -0.91 -3.86 17.58
C ALA A 76 -1.36 -4.51 18.90
N THR A 77 -0.54 -4.42 19.95
CA THR A 77 -0.83 -4.96 21.28
C THR A 77 -1.46 -3.95 22.24
N ASP A 78 -1.65 -2.70 21.80
CA ASP A 78 -2.30 -1.67 22.61
C ASP A 78 -3.79 -2.01 22.80
N PRO A 79 -4.33 -2.09 24.02
CA PRO A 79 -5.75 -2.37 24.22
C PRO A 79 -6.67 -1.23 23.74
N ASP A 80 -6.14 -0.03 23.48
CA ASP A 80 -6.91 1.13 23.06
C ASP A 80 -7.35 1.02 21.57
N PRO A 81 -8.64 1.24 21.22
CA PRO A 81 -9.08 1.26 19.83
C PRO A 81 -8.43 2.38 18.99
N ASP A 82 -7.92 3.45 19.59
CA ASP A 82 -7.17 4.50 18.86
C ASP A 82 -5.91 3.92 18.19
N ALA A 83 -5.34 2.82 18.71
CA ALA A 83 -4.22 2.16 18.06
C ALA A 83 -4.62 1.45 16.77
N THR A 84 -5.83 0.88 16.71
CA THR A 84 -6.42 0.36 15.47
C THR A 84 -6.62 1.48 14.47
N LEU A 85 -7.17 2.60 14.91
CA LEU A 85 -7.34 3.79 14.07
C LEU A 85 -6.00 4.20 13.47
N SER A 86 -4.94 4.34 14.28
CA SER A 86 -3.60 4.68 13.81
C SER A 86 -3.04 3.67 12.81
N LEU A 87 -3.18 2.36 13.05
CA LEU A 87 -2.70 1.35 12.11
C LEU A 87 -3.47 1.38 10.78
N ILE A 88 -4.79 1.61 10.81
CA ILE A 88 -5.60 1.76 9.60
C ILE A 88 -5.22 3.05 8.84
N GLU A 89 -4.94 4.16 9.53
CA GLU A 89 -4.47 5.39 8.89
C GLU A 89 -3.09 5.23 8.24
N LEU A 90 -2.24 4.37 8.80
CA LEU A 90 -0.91 4.04 8.25
C LEU A 90 -0.97 3.06 7.07
N LEU A 91 -2.02 2.24 6.99
CA LEU A 91 -2.15 1.18 5.99
C LEU A 91 -1.94 1.68 4.55
N PRO A 92 -2.60 2.76 4.08
CA PRO A 92 -2.39 3.25 2.74
C PRO A 92 -0.98 3.77 2.48
N GLU A 93 -0.31 4.32 3.50
CA GLU A 93 1.06 4.85 3.39
C GLU A 93 2.06 3.70 3.26
N VAL A 94 1.89 2.61 4.02
CA VAL A 94 2.70 1.39 3.92
C VAL A 94 2.49 0.71 2.56
N ALA A 95 1.24 0.47 2.17
CA ALA A 95 0.90 -0.15 0.90
C ALA A 95 1.33 0.71 -0.31
N GLY A 96 1.22 2.04 -0.16
CA GLY A 96 1.64 3.01 -1.18
C GLY A 96 3.12 2.87 -1.56
N THR A 97 3.98 2.38 -0.66
CA THR A 97 5.41 2.16 -0.97
C THR A 97 5.64 1.09 -2.02
N ALA A 98 4.69 0.18 -2.24
CA ALA A 98 4.77 -0.86 -3.27
C ALA A 98 4.35 -0.35 -4.67
N LEU A 99 3.79 0.85 -4.78
CA LEU A 99 3.42 1.43 -6.07
C LEU A 99 4.68 1.82 -6.89
N PRO A 100 4.62 1.71 -8.23
CA PRO A 100 5.73 2.11 -9.09
C PRO A 100 6.13 3.58 -8.89
N GLY A 101 7.44 3.82 -8.76
CA GLY A 101 8.01 5.17 -8.58
C GLY A 101 8.30 5.55 -7.13
N ASN A 102 7.87 4.75 -6.15
CA ASN A 102 8.22 4.92 -4.75
C ASN A 102 9.43 4.06 -4.36
N THR A 103 10.14 4.48 -3.30
CA THR A 103 11.13 3.63 -2.65
C THR A 103 10.37 2.64 -1.76
N PRO A 104 10.45 1.32 -2.02
CA PRO A 104 9.71 0.36 -1.23
C PRO A 104 10.29 0.22 0.18
N LEU A 105 9.41 -0.04 1.15
CA LEU A 105 9.82 -0.57 2.46
C LEU A 105 10.42 -1.99 2.28
N ASN A 106 11.06 -2.53 3.33
CA ASN A 106 11.41 -3.96 3.32
C ASN A 106 10.12 -4.80 3.22
N GLU A 107 10.14 -5.86 2.41
CA GLU A 107 9.04 -6.83 2.29
C GLU A 107 8.68 -7.45 3.63
N GLU A 108 9.68 -7.86 4.43
CA GLU A 108 9.48 -8.46 5.76
C GLU A 108 8.73 -7.51 6.69
N PHE A 109 9.06 -6.21 6.65
CA PHE A 109 8.35 -5.22 7.45
C PHE A 109 6.91 -5.02 6.98
N ARG A 110 6.66 -4.99 5.66
CA ARG A 110 5.28 -4.86 5.15
C ARG A 110 4.44 -6.07 5.55
N GLU A 111 4.96 -7.27 5.36
CA GLU A 111 4.32 -8.52 5.80
C GLU A 111 3.99 -8.47 7.30
N TYR A 112 4.97 -8.09 8.13
CA TYR A 112 4.77 -7.95 9.57
C TYR A 112 3.68 -6.91 9.91
N PHE A 113 3.72 -5.74 9.26
CA PHE A 113 2.72 -4.69 9.47
C PHE A 113 1.30 -5.18 9.17
N TYR A 114 1.11 -5.87 8.05
CA TYR A 114 -0.19 -6.43 7.68
C TYR A 114 -0.66 -7.51 8.65
N ALA A 115 0.24 -8.42 9.05
CA ALA A 115 -0.08 -9.44 10.04
C ALA A 115 -0.47 -8.82 11.39
N ALA A 116 0.27 -7.80 11.84
CA ALA A 116 0.02 -7.08 13.08
C ALA A 116 -1.32 -6.34 13.05
N LEU A 117 -1.64 -5.64 11.95
CA LEU A 117 -2.93 -4.99 11.76
C LEU A 117 -4.09 -6.00 11.83
N LEU A 118 -3.94 -7.19 11.26
CA LEU A 118 -4.97 -8.23 11.30
C LEU A 118 -5.14 -8.89 12.67
N THR A 119 -4.26 -8.64 13.64
CA THR A 119 -4.52 -9.07 15.03
C THR A 119 -5.58 -8.20 15.73
N ARG A 120 -5.87 -7.01 15.19
CA ARG A 120 -6.85 -6.03 15.69
C ARG A 120 -8.25 -6.33 15.15
N GLN A 121 -8.90 -7.34 15.71
CA GLN A 121 -10.22 -7.84 15.28
C GLN A 121 -11.22 -8.01 16.44
N ASN A 122 -10.98 -7.39 17.59
CA ASN A 122 -11.98 -7.37 18.66
C ASN A 122 -13.18 -6.47 18.27
N ASP A 123 -14.30 -6.56 18.98
CA ASP A 123 -15.52 -5.84 18.61
C ASP A 123 -15.32 -4.31 18.46
N GLN A 124 -14.52 -3.69 19.35
CA GLN A 124 -14.23 -2.25 19.27
C GLN A 124 -13.35 -1.90 18.07
N ASP A 125 -12.39 -2.78 17.72
CA ASP A 125 -11.57 -2.62 16.53
C ASP A 125 -12.42 -2.73 15.26
N LEU A 126 -13.35 -3.67 15.22
CA LEU A 126 -14.24 -3.88 14.07
C LEU A 126 -15.14 -2.67 13.83
N ASP A 127 -15.57 -1.96 14.88
CA ASP A 127 -16.28 -0.68 14.75
C ASP A 127 -15.38 0.36 14.06
N VAL A 128 -14.11 0.47 14.47
CA VAL A 128 -13.12 1.38 13.83
C VAL A 128 -12.89 0.99 12.36
N TRP A 129 -12.76 -0.31 12.05
CA TRP A 129 -12.66 -0.78 10.66
C TRP A 129 -13.87 -0.38 9.82
N GLY A 130 -15.08 -0.56 10.37
CA GLY A 130 -16.33 -0.21 9.72
C GLY A 130 -16.44 1.28 9.40
N ASP A 131 -15.94 2.13 10.29
CA ASP A 131 -15.94 3.59 10.12
C ASP A 131 -14.86 4.08 9.15
N MET A 132 -13.69 3.45 9.17
CA MET A 132 -12.52 3.95 8.43
C MET A 132 -12.42 3.43 6.99
N LEU A 133 -12.71 2.16 6.74
CA LEU A 133 -12.58 1.56 5.40
C LEU A 133 -13.36 2.32 4.30
N PRO A 134 -14.61 2.79 4.52
CA PRO A 134 -15.35 3.54 3.51
C PRO A 134 -14.72 4.90 3.17
N GLN A 135 -13.82 5.42 4.01
CA GLN A 135 -13.18 6.72 3.81
C GLN A 135 -11.94 6.63 2.92
N PHE A 136 -11.45 5.43 2.62
CA PHE A 136 -10.29 5.26 1.75
C PHE A 136 -10.61 5.71 0.33
N SER A 137 -9.72 6.53 -0.23
CA SER A 137 -9.78 6.93 -1.63
C SER A 137 -9.50 5.73 -2.53
N ALA A 138 -9.98 5.82 -3.78
CA ALA A 138 -9.78 4.77 -4.78
C ALA A 138 -8.29 4.40 -4.96
N MET A 139 -7.39 5.38 -4.85
CA MET A 139 -5.95 5.13 -5.00
C MET A 139 -5.34 4.42 -3.79
N GLN A 140 -5.81 4.72 -2.58
CA GLN A 140 -5.39 4.01 -1.37
C GLN A 140 -5.83 2.55 -1.43
N LEU A 141 -7.06 2.28 -1.87
CA LEU A 141 -7.55 0.92 -2.11
C LEU A 141 -6.74 0.20 -3.19
N ALA A 142 -6.40 0.88 -4.28
CA ALA A 142 -5.55 0.30 -5.32
C ALA A 142 -4.15 -0.04 -4.80
N ALA A 143 -3.55 0.80 -3.95
CA ALA A 143 -2.25 0.54 -3.34
C ALA A 143 -2.28 -0.77 -2.53
N ILE A 144 -3.32 -0.97 -1.73
CA ILE A 144 -3.50 -2.19 -0.92
C ILE A 144 -3.61 -3.43 -1.83
N VAL A 145 -4.37 -3.37 -2.92
CA VAL A 145 -4.50 -4.50 -3.87
C VAL A 145 -3.19 -4.83 -4.58
N VAL A 146 -2.36 -3.81 -4.85
CA VAL A 146 -1.14 -3.96 -5.66
C VAL A 146 0.03 -4.52 -4.86
N ASP A 147 0.10 -4.26 -3.55
CA ASP A 147 1.19 -4.76 -2.72
C ASP A 147 1.09 -6.29 -2.52
N PRO A 148 2.06 -7.08 -3.01
CA PRO A 148 2.01 -8.54 -2.87
C PRO A 148 1.96 -9.02 -1.42
N GLN A 149 2.54 -8.25 -0.49
CA GLN A 149 2.57 -8.63 0.93
C GLN A 149 1.23 -8.36 1.63
N ALA A 150 0.35 -7.56 1.02
CA ALA A 150 -0.94 -7.19 1.60
C ALA A 150 -2.03 -8.24 1.36
N GLU A 151 -1.75 -9.38 0.69
CA GLU A 151 -2.77 -10.38 0.33
C GLU A 151 -3.69 -10.78 1.50
N PRO A 152 -3.20 -11.04 2.73
CA PRO A 152 -4.09 -11.35 3.87
C PRO A 152 -5.06 -10.21 4.22
N VAL A 153 -4.61 -8.96 4.08
CA VAL A 153 -5.45 -7.78 4.31
C VAL A 153 -6.45 -7.60 3.17
N VAL A 154 -6.02 -7.85 1.93
CA VAL A 154 -6.90 -7.83 0.75
C VAL A 154 -8.04 -8.84 0.90
N GLU A 155 -7.76 -10.06 1.37
CA GLU A 155 -8.77 -11.08 1.66
C GLU A 155 -9.74 -10.64 2.78
N ALA A 156 -9.22 -9.97 3.82
CA ALA A 156 -10.02 -9.55 4.97
C ALA A 156 -10.98 -8.39 4.66
N ILE A 157 -10.56 -7.40 3.86
CA ILE A 157 -11.32 -6.15 3.66
C ILE A 157 -12.00 -6.04 2.29
N ASP A 158 -11.65 -6.91 1.33
CA ASP A 158 -12.11 -6.89 -0.06
C ASP A 158 -12.08 -5.47 -0.70
N PRO A 159 -10.88 -4.89 -0.88
CA PRO A 159 -10.73 -3.51 -1.35
C PRO A 159 -11.26 -3.30 -2.78
N LEU A 160 -11.38 -4.36 -3.60
CA LEU A 160 -11.96 -4.25 -4.94
C LEU A 160 -13.48 -3.98 -4.89
N THR A 161 -14.19 -4.55 -3.91
CA THR A 161 -15.60 -4.24 -3.66
C THR A 161 -15.78 -2.80 -3.17
N LEU A 162 -14.88 -2.30 -2.31
CA LEU A 162 -14.89 -0.90 -1.88
C LEU A 162 -14.61 0.04 -3.07
N LEU A 163 -13.66 -0.33 -3.93
CA LEU A 163 -13.25 0.46 -5.08
C LEU A 163 -14.35 0.56 -6.13
N ASP A 164 -15.21 -0.47 -6.29
CA ASP A 164 -16.36 -0.41 -7.20
C ASP A 164 -17.38 0.68 -6.80
N ARG A 165 -17.45 1.03 -5.51
CA ARG A 165 -18.34 2.06 -4.97
C ARG A 165 -17.78 3.48 -5.11
N CYS A 166 -16.51 3.63 -5.46
CA CYS A 166 -15.90 4.94 -5.64
C CYS A 166 -16.48 5.67 -6.86
N PRO A 167 -16.55 7.02 -6.81
CA PRO A 167 -17.01 7.81 -7.94
C PRO A 167 -16.03 7.73 -9.13
N GLU A 168 -16.55 8.06 -10.30
CA GLU A 168 -15.73 8.32 -11.50
C GLU A 168 -15.31 9.80 -11.54
N PRO A 169 -14.09 10.14 -12.01
CA PRO A 169 -13.10 9.30 -12.73
C PRO A 169 -12.16 8.47 -11.84
N GLU A 170 -12.17 8.66 -10.53
CA GLU A 170 -11.16 8.12 -9.61
C GLU A 170 -11.14 6.59 -9.64
N ARG A 171 -12.32 5.95 -9.63
CA ARG A 171 -12.47 4.51 -9.75
C ARG A 171 -11.77 3.97 -10.99
N THR A 172 -12.05 4.52 -12.18
CA THR A 172 -11.41 4.06 -13.43
C THR A 172 -9.89 4.17 -13.35
N ARG A 173 -9.37 5.30 -12.87
CA ARG A 173 -7.93 5.52 -12.74
C ARG A 173 -7.29 4.49 -11.81
N ALA A 174 -7.92 4.24 -10.66
CA ALA A 174 -7.44 3.28 -9.68
C ALA A 174 -7.47 1.83 -10.20
N LEU A 175 -8.51 1.42 -10.93
CA LEU A 175 -8.56 0.10 -11.57
C LEU A 175 -7.43 -0.11 -12.58
N PHE A 176 -7.06 0.92 -13.36
CA PHE A 176 -5.88 0.83 -14.22
C PHE A 176 -4.59 0.68 -13.39
N THR A 177 -4.44 1.41 -12.29
CA THR A 177 -3.29 1.25 -11.39
C THR A 177 -3.22 -0.17 -10.82
N VAL A 178 -4.34 -0.78 -10.44
CA VAL A 178 -4.40 -2.19 -10.02
C VAL A 178 -3.88 -3.12 -11.12
N ILE A 179 -4.34 -2.94 -12.36
CA ILE A 179 -3.89 -3.73 -13.50
C ILE A 179 -2.38 -3.56 -13.72
N GLU A 180 -1.91 -2.31 -13.81
CA GLU A 180 -0.51 -1.96 -14.04
C GLU A 180 0.38 -2.59 -12.94
N GLY A 181 -0.03 -2.47 -11.68
CA GLY A 181 0.66 -2.97 -10.51
C GLY A 181 0.71 -4.51 -10.44
N ILE A 182 -0.42 -5.20 -10.65
CA ILE A 182 -0.44 -6.67 -10.64
C ILE A 182 0.40 -7.24 -11.78
N VAL A 183 0.38 -6.61 -12.97
CA VAL A 183 1.23 -7.03 -14.10
C VAL A 183 2.71 -6.84 -13.76
N HIS A 184 3.07 -5.74 -13.11
CA HIS A 184 4.43 -5.44 -12.71
C HIS A 184 4.97 -6.43 -11.67
N HIS A 185 4.21 -6.66 -10.61
CA HIS A 185 4.60 -7.51 -9.47
C HIS A 185 4.28 -9.00 -9.67
N ARG A 186 3.59 -9.37 -10.75
CA ARG A 186 3.06 -10.74 -10.98
C ARG A 186 2.14 -11.19 -9.84
N GLY A 187 1.29 -10.27 -9.37
CA GLY A 187 0.36 -10.50 -8.27
C GLY A 187 -0.81 -11.42 -8.63
N ASN A 188 -1.84 -11.41 -7.77
CA ASN A 188 -2.98 -12.31 -7.88
C ASN A 188 -3.78 -12.12 -9.19
N THR A 189 -3.85 -13.18 -9.99
CA THR A 189 -4.56 -13.17 -11.29
C THR A 189 -6.08 -13.03 -11.14
N GLN A 190 -6.66 -13.44 -10.02
CA GLN A 190 -8.08 -13.24 -9.72
C GLN A 190 -8.40 -11.76 -9.48
N HIS A 191 -7.54 -11.04 -8.75
CA HIS A 191 -7.68 -9.59 -8.57
C HIS A 191 -7.56 -8.86 -9.91
N LEU A 192 -6.64 -9.29 -10.78
CA LEU A 192 -6.51 -8.77 -12.14
C LEU A 192 -7.78 -8.95 -12.97
N GLN A 193 -8.35 -10.15 -12.99
CA GLN A 193 -9.60 -10.45 -13.71
C GLN A 193 -10.77 -9.63 -13.18
N THR A 194 -10.86 -9.47 -11.87
CA THR A 194 -11.89 -8.67 -11.21
C THR A 194 -11.75 -7.19 -11.58
N ALA A 195 -10.55 -6.63 -11.52
CA ALA A 195 -10.29 -5.25 -11.91
C ALA A 195 -10.67 -4.98 -13.38
N VAL A 196 -10.32 -5.89 -14.31
CA VAL A 196 -10.71 -5.79 -15.73
C VAL A 196 -12.23 -5.84 -15.90
N LYS A 197 -12.92 -6.71 -15.15
CA LYS A 197 -14.39 -6.82 -15.18
C LYS A 197 -15.05 -5.53 -14.70
N LEU A 198 -14.58 -4.96 -13.59
CA LEU A 198 -15.08 -3.68 -13.08
C LEU A 198 -14.82 -2.55 -14.08
N LEU A 199 -13.64 -2.53 -14.70
CA LEU A 199 -13.27 -1.49 -15.66
C LEU A 199 -14.15 -1.52 -16.92
N LYS A 200 -14.57 -2.70 -17.38
CA LYS A 200 -15.54 -2.79 -18.49
C LYS A 200 -16.84 -2.05 -18.18
N ASN A 201 -17.30 -2.10 -16.93
CA ASN A 201 -18.54 -1.46 -16.49
C ASN A 201 -18.38 0.04 -16.18
N SER A 202 -17.17 0.60 -16.22
CA SER A 202 -16.98 2.04 -16.04
C SER A 202 -17.65 2.83 -17.18
N TYR A 203 -18.17 4.01 -16.87
CA TYR A 203 -18.79 4.92 -17.84
C TYR A 203 -17.92 6.15 -18.15
N ASN A 204 -16.66 6.18 -17.67
CA ASN A 204 -15.75 7.30 -17.91
C ASN A 204 -14.85 7.05 -19.13
N ASP A 205 -15.34 7.41 -20.32
CA ASP A 205 -14.62 7.16 -21.58
C ASP A 205 -13.26 7.87 -21.66
N ALA A 206 -13.15 9.09 -21.11
CA ALA A 206 -11.90 9.85 -21.13
C ALA A 206 -10.82 9.18 -20.26
N ALA A 207 -11.16 8.76 -19.04
CA ALA A 207 -10.24 8.04 -18.16
C ALA A 207 -9.91 6.65 -18.71
N LYS A 208 -10.87 5.97 -19.36
CA LYS A 208 -10.65 4.72 -20.07
C LYS A 208 -9.65 4.86 -21.21
N ALA A 209 -9.84 5.83 -22.09
CA ALA A 209 -8.94 6.08 -23.20
C ALA A 209 -7.50 6.33 -22.71
N ALA A 210 -7.34 7.22 -21.72
CA ALA A 210 -6.03 7.51 -21.13
C ALA A 210 -5.38 6.28 -20.49
N GLY A 211 -6.14 5.44 -19.79
CA GLY A 211 -5.62 4.20 -19.20
C GLY A 211 -5.22 3.15 -20.24
N VAL A 212 -5.99 3.00 -21.32
CA VAL A 212 -5.64 2.11 -22.44
C VAL A 212 -4.34 2.56 -23.09
N GLU A 213 -4.13 3.86 -23.30
CA GLU A 213 -2.88 4.40 -23.82
C GLU A 213 -1.68 4.09 -22.90
N ARG A 214 -1.85 4.21 -21.57
CA ARG A 214 -0.81 3.83 -20.61
C ARG A 214 -0.46 2.35 -20.66
N LEU A 215 -1.47 1.47 -20.68
CA LEU A 215 -1.25 0.03 -20.79
C LEU A 215 -0.58 -0.35 -22.12
N ALA A 216 -0.92 0.34 -23.22
CA ALA A 216 -0.27 0.14 -24.51
C ALA A 216 1.21 0.56 -24.48
N ALA A 217 1.54 1.67 -23.81
CA ALA A 217 2.92 2.10 -23.61
C ALA A 217 3.70 1.09 -22.75
N GLN A 218 3.09 0.55 -21.69
CA GLN A 218 3.68 -0.49 -20.85
C GLN A 218 3.91 -1.79 -21.65
N TRP A 219 2.97 -2.17 -22.51
CA TRP A 219 3.13 -3.33 -23.40
C TRP A 219 4.33 -3.17 -24.34
N GLU A 220 4.46 -2.00 -24.96
CA GLU A 220 5.58 -1.71 -25.87
C GLU A 220 6.92 -1.76 -25.13
N SER A 221 6.97 -1.22 -23.91
CA SER A 221 8.14 -1.30 -23.03
C SER A 221 8.48 -2.76 -22.67
N ALA A 222 7.49 -3.54 -22.23
CA ALA A 222 7.65 -4.96 -21.88
C ALA A 222 8.13 -5.79 -23.09
N ARG A 223 7.60 -5.49 -24.29
CA ARG A 223 8.01 -6.13 -25.55
C ARG A 223 9.47 -5.85 -25.87
N LYS A 224 9.90 -4.58 -25.79
CA LYS A 224 11.30 -4.18 -25.98
C LYS A 224 12.24 -4.82 -24.96
N ALA A 225 11.78 -4.98 -23.72
CA ALA A 225 12.51 -5.65 -22.65
C ALA A 225 12.47 -7.19 -22.72
N GLY A 226 11.79 -7.79 -23.70
CA GLY A 226 11.69 -9.25 -23.84
C GLY A 226 10.83 -9.96 -22.79
N GLN A 227 9.99 -9.23 -22.05
CA GLN A 227 9.16 -9.75 -20.96
C GLN A 227 7.91 -10.46 -21.49
N LYS A 228 8.07 -11.64 -22.09
CA LYS A 228 7.00 -12.40 -22.79
C LYS A 228 5.73 -12.60 -21.95
N SER A 229 5.87 -12.85 -20.64
CA SER A 229 4.72 -13.03 -19.73
C SER A 229 3.89 -11.75 -19.61
N ALA A 230 4.53 -10.62 -19.34
CA ALA A 230 3.85 -9.32 -19.21
C ALA A 230 3.21 -8.91 -20.54
N VAL A 231 3.91 -9.12 -21.66
CA VAL A 231 3.38 -8.89 -23.03
C VAL A 231 2.09 -9.67 -23.25
N GLY A 232 2.09 -10.99 -23.01
CA GLY A 232 0.90 -11.82 -23.25
C GLY A 232 -0.29 -11.49 -22.33
N VAL A 233 -0.03 -11.05 -21.09
CA VAL A 233 -1.09 -10.58 -20.18
C VAL A 233 -1.66 -9.25 -20.65
N LEU A 234 -0.80 -8.27 -20.95
CA LEU A 234 -1.22 -6.95 -21.42
C LEU A 234 -1.98 -7.03 -22.76
N GLU A 235 -1.58 -7.88 -23.71
CA GLU A 235 -2.32 -8.08 -24.97
C GLU A 235 -3.75 -8.55 -24.73
N LYS A 236 -3.94 -9.51 -23.82
CA LYS A 236 -5.27 -10.02 -23.47
C LYS A 236 -6.12 -8.94 -22.84
N ILE A 237 -5.55 -8.18 -21.91
CA ILE A 237 -6.27 -7.10 -21.22
C ILE A 237 -6.63 -5.99 -22.19
N LEU A 238 -5.68 -5.54 -23.00
CA LEU A 238 -5.90 -4.51 -24.02
C LEU A 238 -6.95 -4.96 -25.03
N GLY A 239 -6.96 -6.22 -25.46
CA GLY A 239 -8.02 -6.75 -26.35
C GLY A 239 -9.41 -6.78 -25.72
N LEU A 240 -9.51 -6.71 -24.39
CA LEU A 240 -10.78 -6.60 -23.67
C LEU A 240 -11.24 -5.17 -23.40
N LEU A 241 -10.33 -4.19 -23.45
CA LEU A 241 -10.57 -2.80 -23.05
C LEU A 241 -10.51 -1.81 -24.22
N ASP A 242 -9.60 -2.04 -25.16
CA ASP A 242 -9.42 -1.22 -26.36
C ASP A 242 -10.44 -1.64 -27.43
N THR A 243 -11.54 -0.91 -27.49
CA THR A 243 -12.64 -1.15 -28.44
C THR A 243 -12.48 -0.39 -29.75
N GLN A 244 -11.44 0.46 -29.88
CA GLN A 244 -11.26 1.28 -31.07
C GLN A 244 -10.67 0.45 -32.21
N PRO A 245 -11.28 0.44 -33.41
CA PRO A 245 -10.77 -0.31 -34.55
C PRO A 245 -9.40 0.20 -34.98
N ARG A 246 -8.56 -0.70 -35.47
CA ARG A 246 -7.27 -0.34 -36.05
C ARG A 246 -7.45 0.47 -37.32
N THR A 247 -6.68 1.54 -37.44
CA THR A 247 -6.49 2.30 -38.66
C THR A 247 -5.74 1.47 -39.71
N PRO A 248 -5.90 1.75 -41.02
CA PRO A 248 -5.17 1.04 -42.07
C PRO A 248 -3.64 1.03 -41.90
N PRO A 249 -2.97 2.14 -41.49
CA PRO A 249 -1.54 2.13 -41.20
C PRO A 249 -1.16 1.21 -40.04
N GLU A 250 -1.95 1.15 -38.97
CA GLU A 250 -1.68 0.27 -37.82
C GLU A 250 -1.74 -1.21 -38.24
N ARG A 251 -2.68 -1.59 -39.10
CA ARG A 251 -2.77 -2.94 -39.66
C ARG A 251 -1.54 -3.30 -40.48
N LEU A 252 -1.08 -2.39 -41.34
CA LEU A 252 0.11 -2.60 -42.19
C LEU A 252 1.40 -2.69 -41.38
N MET A 253 1.50 -1.94 -40.28
CA MET A 253 2.69 -1.90 -39.42
C MET A 253 2.67 -2.94 -38.28
N GLY A 254 1.59 -3.72 -38.13
CA GLY A 254 1.41 -4.65 -37.01
C GLY A 254 1.37 -3.94 -35.64
N LYS A 255 0.89 -2.69 -35.59
CA LYS A 255 0.68 -1.94 -34.34
C LYS A 255 -0.65 -2.31 -33.70
N ARG A 256 -0.72 -2.19 -32.36
CA ARG A 256 -1.90 -2.55 -31.54
C ARG A 256 -2.46 -3.93 -31.93
N PRO A 257 -1.67 -5.02 -31.87
CA PRO A 257 -2.10 -6.35 -32.32
C PRO A 257 -3.34 -6.89 -31.61
N TRP A 258 -3.70 -6.33 -30.45
CA TRP A 258 -4.89 -6.67 -29.67
C TRP A 258 -6.18 -6.01 -30.17
N ALA A 259 -6.09 -4.88 -30.88
CA ALA A 259 -7.25 -4.09 -31.27
C ALA A 259 -7.95 -4.70 -32.51
N PRO A 260 -9.29 -4.56 -32.64
CA PRO A 260 -10.04 -5.15 -33.75
C PRO A 260 -9.57 -4.67 -35.15
#